data_AF-A0A3B3VJB0-F1
#
_entry.id   AF-A0A3B3VJB0-F1
#
_cell.length_a   1.000
_cell.length_b   1.000
_cell.length_c   1.000
_cell.angle_alpha   90.00
_cell.angle_beta   90.00
_cell.angle_gamma   90.00
#
_symmetry.space_group_name_H-M   'P 1'
#
loop_
_entity.id
_entity.type
_entity.pdbx_description
1 polymer ?
#
loop_
_entity_poly.entity_id
_entity_poly.type
_entity_poly.pdbx_seq_one_letter_code
_entity_poly.pdbx_strand_id
1 'polypeptide(L)'
;MFHAPAAPRPRKRSKPGEDSVSRREEATFQDVRIFLVERKMGRSRRSFLTQLARSKGFVVEDILSDAVTHVVSEDSQSSSLWPWLKSRSLSDLSTVNVLDISWFTDSMREGRPVPVETKHLIQDILPEAPKAAPVNKVSQYACQRRTTIENNNRIFTDAFEVLAENYEFNEIEGRCLAFRRAASVLKSLPWAVRSVGATQDLPCLGEHTKAVMKEILQYGRSFEVEKILSDERCQTLKLFTSVFGVGPKTAEKWYRRGLRSFSDVLAQPDIHLNRMQQSGFLHYGDISRAVSKAEARAVGNIIDEAVHVITPNAILALTGGFRRGKDFGHDVDYVVTTTELGKEENLLISIIESLKKQGLLLFSDYQASTFDLSKLPSHRFEAMDHFAKCFLILRLEGSRVEGGLQRAQGDGRGWRAVRVDLVSPPADRFAFTMLGWTGSRMFERDLRRFARLERRMLLDNHALFDKTKVLFILGCTKIFTHKGSHYTIFTLVLRV
;
A
#
# COMPACT_ATOMS: atom_id res chain seq x y z
N MET A 1 -37.97 44.84 -70.50
CA MET A 1 -37.38 44.80 -69.15
C MET A 1 -36.04 44.07 -69.23
N PHE A 2 -34.98 44.82 -68.97
CA PHE A 2 -33.64 44.43 -68.49
C PHE A 2 -32.98 43.13 -69.01
N HIS A 3 -32.18 43.27 -70.07
CA HIS A 3 -30.93 42.52 -70.21
C HIS A 3 -29.81 43.31 -69.52
N ALA A 4 -29.25 42.79 -68.44
CA ALA A 4 -28.06 43.34 -67.79
C ALA A 4 -26.79 42.77 -68.48
N PRO A 5 -25.88 43.62 -68.97
CA PRO A 5 -24.63 43.18 -69.60
C PRO A 5 -23.52 42.94 -68.56
N ALA A 6 -22.65 41.99 -68.90
CA ALA A 6 -21.48 41.58 -68.13
C ALA A 6 -20.47 42.73 -67.91
N ALA A 7 -20.00 42.86 -66.66
CA ALA A 7 -19.01 43.84 -66.27
C ALA A 7 -17.58 43.45 -66.75
N PRO A 8 -16.74 44.45 -67.13
CA PRO A 8 -15.43 44.23 -67.73
C PRO A 8 -14.32 43.89 -66.72
N ARG A 9 -13.36 43.07 -67.15
CA ARG A 9 -12.11 42.74 -66.44
C ARG A 9 -11.24 43.99 -66.24
N PRO A 10 -10.77 44.31 -65.03
CA PRO A 10 -9.76 45.35 -64.85
C PRO A 10 -8.34 44.80 -65.10
N ARG A 11 -7.55 45.68 -65.71
CA ARG A 11 -6.22 45.52 -66.31
C ARG A 11 -5.12 45.19 -65.29
N LYS A 12 -4.13 44.41 -65.75
CA LYS A 12 -2.78 44.25 -65.17
C LYS A 12 -2.18 45.61 -64.80
N ARG A 13 -1.84 45.80 -63.52
CA ARG A 13 -0.91 46.86 -63.08
C ARG A 13 0.53 46.34 -63.20
N SER A 14 1.36 47.19 -63.78
CA SER A 14 2.80 47.02 -64.00
C SER A 14 3.60 47.06 -62.69
N LYS A 15 4.70 46.30 -62.65
CA LYS A 15 5.72 46.30 -61.60
C LYS A 15 6.39 47.68 -61.49
N PRO A 16 6.63 48.20 -60.27
CA PRO A 16 7.74 49.11 -60.00
C PRO A 16 9.02 48.31 -59.68
N GLY A 17 10.15 48.92 -59.99
CA GLY A 17 11.46 48.29 -60.17
C GLY A 17 12.08 47.67 -58.92
N GLU A 18 12.97 46.72 -59.22
CA GLU A 18 14.02 46.24 -58.33
C GLU A 18 14.97 47.38 -58.01
N ASP A 19 14.96 47.85 -56.77
CA ASP A 19 16.16 48.41 -56.15
C ASP A 19 16.69 47.38 -55.16
N SER A 20 17.70 46.66 -55.64
CA SER A 20 18.52 45.74 -54.87
C SER A 20 19.35 46.52 -53.84
N VAL A 21 18.92 46.46 -52.58
CA VAL A 21 19.84 46.60 -51.45
C VAL A 21 19.63 45.37 -50.56
N SER A 22 20.42 44.33 -50.84
CA SER A 22 20.55 43.16 -49.98
C SER A 22 21.25 43.58 -48.68
N ARG A 23 20.50 44.13 -47.73
CA ARG A 23 20.88 44.01 -46.33
C ARG A 23 20.61 42.57 -45.95
N ARG A 24 21.65 41.73 -45.94
CA ARG A 24 21.63 40.52 -45.13
C ARG A 24 21.53 41.00 -43.69
N GLU A 25 20.31 41.11 -43.17
CA GLU A 25 20.10 41.21 -41.73
C GLU A 25 20.71 39.96 -41.12
N GLU A 26 21.80 40.14 -40.38
CA GLU A 26 22.36 39.07 -39.58
C GLU A 26 21.27 38.59 -38.63
N ALA A 27 21.03 37.28 -38.61
CA ALA A 27 19.98 36.72 -37.78
C ALA A 27 20.20 37.10 -36.30
N THR A 28 19.20 37.74 -35.71
CA THR A 28 19.25 38.27 -34.34
C THR A 28 19.32 37.17 -33.28
N PHE A 29 18.73 36.01 -33.54
CA PHE A 29 18.62 34.90 -32.57
C PHE A 29 19.46 33.69 -32.99
N GLN A 30 20.79 33.83 -32.97
CA GLN A 30 21.71 32.78 -33.44
C GLN A 30 21.73 31.52 -32.56
N ASP A 31 21.37 31.67 -31.28
CA ASP A 31 21.31 30.57 -30.30
C ASP A 31 20.08 29.65 -30.50
N VAL A 32 19.10 30.11 -31.29
CA VAL A 32 17.85 29.38 -31.56
C VAL A 32 17.77 29.07 -33.05
N ARG A 33 18.11 27.83 -33.40
CA ARG A 33 18.09 27.31 -34.77
C ARG A 33 16.91 26.37 -34.95
N ILE A 34 15.94 26.82 -35.74
CA ILE A 34 14.66 26.17 -35.92
C ILE A 34 14.69 25.26 -37.15
N PHE A 35 14.26 24.03 -37.02
CA PHE A 35 13.90 23.17 -38.14
C PHE A 35 12.39 22.92 -38.14
N LEU A 36 11.73 23.27 -39.25
CA LEU A 36 10.28 23.06 -39.42
C LEU A 36 10.01 21.72 -40.11
N VAL A 37 9.31 20.82 -39.40
CA VAL A 37 8.96 19.49 -39.91
C VAL A 37 7.84 19.60 -40.95
N GLU A 38 8.15 19.23 -42.19
CA GLU A 38 7.19 19.34 -43.31
C GLU A 38 6.03 18.33 -43.25
N ARG A 39 6.19 17.21 -42.54
CA ARG A 39 5.16 16.18 -42.40
C ARG A 39 3.93 16.78 -41.73
N LYS A 40 2.73 16.54 -42.29
CA LYS A 40 1.44 17.13 -41.87
C LYS A 40 1.31 18.66 -42.03
N MET A 41 2.42 19.40 -42.13
CA MET A 41 2.47 20.84 -42.42
C MET A 41 2.36 21.17 -43.92
N GLY A 42 3.09 20.43 -44.76
CA GLY A 42 3.17 20.64 -46.21
C GLY A 42 4.13 21.75 -46.66
N ARG A 43 4.69 21.60 -47.87
CA ARG A 43 5.76 22.47 -48.42
C ARG A 43 5.39 23.95 -48.46
N SER A 44 4.18 24.29 -48.91
CA SER A 44 3.73 25.69 -49.03
C SER A 44 3.69 26.37 -47.66
N ARG A 45 3.17 25.68 -46.64
CA ARG A 45 3.07 26.21 -45.28
C ARG A 45 4.43 26.31 -44.61
N ARG A 46 5.28 25.30 -44.78
CA ARG A 46 6.68 25.34 -44.32
C ARG A 46 7.42 26.55 -44.90
N SER A 47 7.28 26.81 -46.20
CA SER A 47 7.91 27.96 -46.87
C SER A 47 7.43 29.29 -46.29
N PHE A 48 6.11 29.44 -46.10
CA PHE A 48 5.52 30.63 -45.48
C PHE A 48 6.06 30.87 -44.06
N LEU A 49 6.05 29.84 -43.20
CA LEU A 49 6.54 29.95 -41.83
C LEU A 49 8.05 30.23 -41.77
N THR A 50 8.82 29.66 -42.70
CA THR A 50 10.26 29.93 -42.84
C THR A 50 10.53 31.39 -43.16
N GLN A 51 9.80 31.95 -44.13
CA GLN A 51 9.92 33.38 -44.48
C GLN A 51 9.49 34.28 -43.31
N LEU A 52 8.40 33.93 -42.63
CA LEU A 52 7.92 34.68 -41.46
C LEU A 52 8.96 34.73 -40.34
N ALA A 53 9.52 33.59 -39.97
CA ALA A 53 10.54 33.51 -38.92
C ALA A 53 11.83 34.24 -39.31
N ARG A 54 12.31 34.06 -40.54
CA ARG A 54 13.50 34.79 -41.04
C ARG A 54 13.29 36.30 -41.06
N SER A 55 12.10 36.77 -41.44
CA SER A 55 11.75 38.20 -41.39
C SER A 55 11.70 38.80 -39.97
N LYS A 56 11.64 37.94 -38.94
CA LYS A 56 11.68 38.29 -37.52
C LYS A 56 13.03 37.99 -36.88
N GLY A 57 14.09 37.74 -37.66
CA GLY A 57 15.45 37.54 -37.17
C GLY A 57 15.76 36.15 -36.60
N PHE A 58 14.88 35.16 -36.79
CA PHE A 58 15.14 33.77 -36.39
C PHE A 58 15.97 33.03 -37.44
N VAL A 59 16.84 32.12 -36.99
CA VAL A 59 17.54 31.18 -37.87
C VAL A 59 16.64 29.98 -38.13
N VAL A 60 16.29 29.75 -39.39
CA VAL A 60 15.55 28.56 -39.83
C VAL A 60 16.42 27.73 -40.75
N GLU A 61 16.72 26.51 -40.33
CA GLU A 61 17.52 25.54 -41.06
C GLU A 61 16.65 24.77 -42.07
N ASP A 62 17.14 24.65 -43.30
CA ASP A 62 16.45 23.92 -44.36
C ASP A 62 16.64 22.39 -44.24
N ILE A 63 17.70 21.97 -43.54
CA ILE A 63 18.09 20.58 -43.33
C ILE A 63 18.23 20.33 -41.83
N LEU A 64 17.71 19.18 -41.38
CA LEU A 64 17.90 18.73 -40.01
C LEU A 64 19.36 18.33 -39.82
N SER A 65 20.07 19.00 -38.92
CA SER A 65 21.49 18.80 -38.61
C SER A 65 21.74 19.00 -37.12
N ASP A 66 22.94 18.65 -36.64
CA ASP A 66 23.32 18.79 -35.24
C ASP A 66 23.40 20.26 -34.76
N ALA A 67 23.32 21.24 -35.69
CA ALA A 67 23.21 22.65 -35.33
C ALA A 67 21.78 23.06 -34.91
N VAL A 68 20.77 22.23 -35.18
CA VAL A 68 19.36 22.56 -34.87
C VAL A 68 19.12 22.41 -33.37
N THR A 69 18.63 23.48 -32.73
CA THR A 69 18.27 23.46 -31.30
C THR A 69 16.78 23.24 -31.07
N HIS A 70 15.93 23.58 -32.06
CA HIS A 70 14.47 23.50 -31.95
C HIS A 70 13.88 22.83 -33.19
N VAL A 71 13.21 21.70 -33.01
CA VAL A 71 12.46 21.01 -34.06
C VAL A 71 10.98 21.28 -33.84
N VAL A 72 10.32 21.97 -34.76
CA VAL A 72 8.90 22.33 -34.63
C VAL A 72 8.06 21.50 -35.58
N SER A 73 7.00 20.88 -35.07
CA SER A 73 6.09 20.01 -35.82
C SER A 73 4.63 20.42 -35.60
N GLU A 74 3.81 20.30 -36.64
CA GLU A 74 2.33 20.33 -36.52
C GLU A 74 1.76 18.93 -36.24
N ASP A 75 2.57 17.87 -36.39
CA ASP A 75 2.22 16.53 -35.95
C ASP A 75 2.48 16.40 -34.44
N SER A 76 1.43 16.57 -33.65
CA SER A 76 1.44 16.37 -32.20
C SER A 76 1.40 14.88 -31.80
N GLN A 77 1.28 13.95 -32.76
CA GLN A 77 1.28 12.52 -32.49
C GLN A 77 2.72 11.97 -32.42
N SER A 78 3.16 11.71 -31.19
CA SER A 78 4.49 11.19 -30.88
C SER A 78 4.81 9.82 -31.50
N SER A 79 3.80 8.98 -31.75
CA SER A 79 3.95 7.64 -32.35
C SER A 79 4.50 7.65 -33.78
N SER A 80 4.37 8.78 -34.48
CA SER A 80 4.76 8.97 -35.88
C SER A 80 6.02 9.83 -36.04
N LEU A 81 6.16 10.84 -35.17
CA LEU A 81 7.22 11.85 -35.26
C LEU A 81 8.58 11.33 -34.77
N TRP A 82 8.62 10.69 -33.60
CA TRP A 82 9.87 10.26 -32.96
C TRP A 82 10.62 9.16 -33.70
N PRO A 83 9.97 8.09 -34.22
CA PRO A 83 10.67 7.12 -35.06
C PRO A 83 11.30 7.75 -36.30
N TRP A 84 10.60 8.73 -36.90
CA TRP A 84 11.12 9.47 -38.05
C TRP A 84 12.32 10.33 -37.69
N LEU A 85 12.28 11.08 -36.58
CA LEU A 85 13.44 11.85 -36.10
C LEU A 85 14.64 10.95 -35.80
N LYS A 86 14.43 9.82 -35.12
CA LYS A 86 15.47 8.84 -34.79
C LYS A 86 16.13 8.23 -36.04
N SER A 87 15.38 8.04 -37.12
CA SER A 87 15.93 7.57 -38.40
C SER A 87 16.78 8.59 -39.18
N ARG A 88 16.77 9.87 -38.77
CA ARG A 88 17.47 10.96 -39.49
C ARG A 88 18.89 11.24 -38.98
N SER A 89 19.43 10.39 -38.09
CA SER A 89 20.83 10.41 -37.61
C SER A 89 21.28 11.75 -37.02
N LEU A 90 20.52 12.30 -36.06
CA LEU A 90 21.04 13.32 -35.14
C LEU A 90 21.91 12.63 -34.09
N SER A 91 23.09 13.19 -33.81
CA SER A 91 24.06 12.54 -32.92
C SER A 91 23.63 12.54 -31.44
N ASP A 92 22.79 13.51 -31.01
CA ASP A 92 22.17 13.53 -29.68
C ASP A 92 20.80 14.26 -29.64
N LEU A 93 19.71 13.51 -29.73
CA LEU A 93 18.33 14.04 -29.62
C LEU A 93 17.98 14.61 -28.23
N SER A 94 18.78 14.34 -27.19
CA SER A 94 18.53 14.86 -25.84
C SER A 94 18.85 16.35 -25.69
N THR A 95 19.60 16.90 -26.65
CA THR A 95 20.00 18.31 -26.69
C THR A 95 19.07 19.19 -27.53
N VAL A 96 18.07 18.59 -28.18
CA VAL A 96 17.16 19.27 -29.12
C VAL A 96 15.75 19.35 -28.54
N ASN A 97 15.17 20.55 -28.54
CA ASN A 97 13.79 20.75 -28.14
C ASN A 97 12.85 20.34 -29.28
N VAL A 98 12.07 19.25 -29.09
CA VAL A 98 11.03 18.84 -30.04
C VAL A 98 9.68 19.42 -29.60
N LEU A 99 9.14 20.30 -30.43
CA LEU A 99 8.09 21.24 -30.06
C LEU A 99 6.88 21.17 -30.98
N ASP A 100 5.72 21.41 -30.37
CA ASP A 100 4.47 21.67 -31.06
C ASP A 100 4.48 23.08 -31.69
N ILE A 101 3.68 23.26 -32.75
CA ILE A 101 3.55 24.53 -33.48
C ILE A 101 3.11 25.72 -32.61
N SER A 102 2.49 25.46 -31.46
CA SER A 102 2.15 26.48 -30.46
C SER A 102 3.36 27.33 -30.04
N TRP A 103 4.52 26.72 -29.78
CA TRP A 103 5.73 27.48 -29.42
C TRP A 103 6.18 28.44 -30.51
N PHE A 104 6.12 28.00 -31.77
CA PHE A 104 6.46 28.84 -32.91
C PHE A 104 5.47 30.00 -33.02
N THR A 105 4.19 29.72 -32.85
CA THR A 105 3.13 30.75 -32.91
C THR A 105 3.32 31.81 -31.82
N ASP A 106 3.63 31.40 -30.60
CA ASP A 106 3.89 32.31 -29.48
C ASP A 106 5.17 33.11 -29.70
N SER A 107 6.24 32.48 -30.20
CA SER A 107 7.49 33.17 -30.54
C SER A 107 7.33 34.21 -31.66
N MET A 108 6.52 33.90 -32.69
CA MET A 108 6.22 34.86 -33.75
C MET A 108 5.37 36.03 -33.25
N ARG A 109 4.44 35.79 -32.32
CA ARG A 109 3.61 36.82 -31.70
C ARG A 109 4.46 37.80 -30.90
N GLU A 110 5.38 37.29 -30.09
CA GLU A 110 6.26 38.10 -29.24
C GLU A 110 7.46 38.69 -30.02
N GLY A 111 7.71 38.23 -31.24
CA GLY A 111 8.84 38.68 -32.06
C GLY A 111 10.22 38.23 -31.56
N ARG A 112 10.26 37.28 -30.62
CA ARG A 112 11.48 36.71 -30.03
C ARG A 112 11.21 35.26 -29.56
N PRO A 113 12.24 34.40 -29.42
CA PRO A 113 12.06 33.06 -28.87
C PRO A 113 11.47 33.14 -27.45
N VAL A 114 10.31 32.52 -27.23
CA VAL A 114 9.75 32.38 -25.87
C VAL A 114 10.38 31.19 -25.15
N PRO A 115 10.43 31.19 -23.81
CA PRO A 115 10.88 30.03 -23.05
C PRO A 115 10.11 28.76 -23.42
N VAL A 116 10.81 27.63 -23.51
CA VAL A 116 10.18 26.33 -23.73
C VAL A 116 9.49 25.90 -22.43
N GLU A 117 8.18 25.70 -22.49
CA GLU A 117 7.34 25.26 -21.38
C GLU A 117 6.81 23.85 -21.68
N THR A 118 6.35 23.12 -20.66
CA THR A 118 5.82 21.75 -20.83
C THR A 118 4.68 21.65 -21.85
N LYS A 119 3.87 22.70 -21.99
CA LYS A 119 2.78 22.77 -22.98
C LYS A 119 3.26 22.77 -24.44
N HIS A 120 4.51 23.15 -24.66
CA HIS A 120 5.13 23.24 -25.99
C HIS A 120 5.80 21.93 -26.42
N LEU A 121 6.08 21.00 -25.49
CA LEU A 121 6.88 19.80 -25.77
C LEU A 121 6.05 18.67 -26.36
N ILE A 122 6.52 18.06 -27.44
CA ILE A 122 5.97 16.80 -27.96
C ILE A 122 6.72 15.66 -27.27
N GLN A 123 6.08 14.90 -26.39
CA GLN A 123 6.74 13.87 -25.59
C GLN A 123 7.21 12.67 -26.44
N ASP A 124 8.45 12.19 -26.25
CA ASP A 124 8.93 10.92 -26.81
C ASP A 124 8.21 9.78 -26.11
N ILE A 125 7.40 9.02 -26.86
CA ILE A 125 6.99 7.70 -26.40
C ILE A 125 8.26 6.86 -26.50
N LEU A 126 9.02 6.79 -25.41
CA LEU A 126 10.03 5.75 -25.23
C LEU A 126 9.41 4.42 -25.67
N PRO A 127 10.14 3.57 -26.42
CA PRO A 127 9.64 2.24 -26.74
C PRO A 127 9.21 1.58 -25.43
N GLU A 128 8.03 0.94 -25.45
CA GLU A 128 7.56 0.12 -24.34
C GLU A 128 8.73 -0.66 -23.76
N ALA A 129 8.92 -0.54 -22.44
CA ALA A 129 9.81 -1.41 -21.70
C ALA A 129 9.62 -2.85 -22.22
N PRO A 130 10.69 -3.64 -22.38
CA PRO A 130 10.62 -4.97 -22.99
C PRO A 130 9.42 -5.69 -22.41
N LYS A 131 8.49 -6.15 -23.28
CA LYS A 131 7.25 -6.84 -22.89
C LYS A 131 7.60 -7.73 -21.71
N ALA A 132 7.13 -7.32 -20.53
CA ALA A 132 7.36 -8.07 -19.33
C ALA A 132 6.88 -9.49 -19.64
N ALA A 133 7.74 -10.49 -19.37
CA ALA A 133 7.35 -11.89 -19.37
C ALA A 133 5.94 -11.99 -18.74
N PRO A 134 5.01 -12.79 -19.30
CA PRO A 134 3.59 -12.70 -18.98
C PRO A 134 3.44 -12.55 -17.47
N VAL A 135 3.15 -11.32 -17.04
CA VAL A 135 3.08 -11.03 -15.61
C VAL A 135 1.91 -11.87 -15.17
N ASN A 136 2.17 -12.90 -14.37
CA ASN A 136 1.12 -13.68 -13.76
C ASN A 136 0.13 -12.67 -13.19
N LYS A 137 -1.06 -12.61 -13.79
CA LYS A 137 -2.06 -11.59 -13.50
C LYS A 137 -2.20 -11.52 -11.99
N VAL A 138 -1.92 -10.34 -11.41
CA VAL A 138 -1.91 -10.18 -9.95
C VAL A 138 -3.27 -10.63 -9.44
N SER A 139 -3.30 -11.67 -8.60
CA SER A 139 -4.57 -12.23 -8.13
C SER A 139 -5.27 -11.24 -7.18
N GLN A 140 -6.60 -11.23 -7.22
CA GLN A 140 -7.40 -10.51 -6.22
C GLN A 140 -7.29 -11.11 -4.81
N TYR A 141 -6.84 -12.36 -4.68
CA TYR A 141 -6.73 -13.07 -3.40
C TYR A 141 -5.32 -12.94 -2.82
N ALA A 142 -5.20 -12.38 -1.62
CA ALA A 142 -3.91 -12.24 -0.93
C ALA A 142 -3.18 -13.57 -0.73
N CYS A 143 -3.92 -14.68 -0.56
CA CYS A 143 -3.34 -16.01 -0.45
C CYS A 143 -2.66 -16.50 -1.75
N GLN A 144 -2.92 -15.88 -2.89
CA GLN A 144 -2.25 -16.18 -4.16
C GLN A 144 -1.18 -15.15 -4.53
N ARG A 145 -0.82 -14.26 -3.60
CA ARG A 145 0.24 -13.27 -3.79
C ARG A 145 1.37 -13.54 -2.81
N ARG A 146 2.60 -13.27 -3.24
CA ARG A 146 3.75 -13.19 -2.34
C ARG A 146 3.86 -11.75 -1.85
N THR A 147 3.57 -11.52 -0.57
CA THR A 147 3.74 -10.21 0.07
C THR A 147 4.86 -10.30 1.09
N THR A 148 5.98 -9.62 0.83
CA THR A 148 7.13 -9.52 1.72
C THR A 148 6.95 -8.40 2.76
N ILE A 149 7.90 -8.28 3.70
CA ILE A 149 7.93 -7.15 4.65
C ILE A 149 8.31 -5.83 3.94
N GLU A 150 9.09 -5.92 2.87
CA GLU A 150 9.40 -4.78 1.99
C GLU A 150 8.13 -4.31 1.27
N ASN A 151 7.87 -3.01 1.32
CA ASN A 151 6.74 -2.36 0.68
C ASN A 151 7.23 -1.15 -0.14
N ASN A 152 7.24 -1.31 -1.46
CA ASN A 152 7.66 -0.28 -2.41
C ASN A 152 6.64 0.85 -2.60
N ASN A 153 5.44 0.73 -2.01
CA ASN A 153 4.29 1.58 -2.27
C ASN A 153 3.73 2.23 -0.99
N ARG A 154 4.59 2.46 0.02
CA ARG A 154 4.22 3.05 1.32
C ARG A 154 3.40 4.33 1.20
N ILE A 155 3.78 5.23 0.30
CA ILE A 155 3.07 6.49 0.06
C ILE A 155 1.56 6.30 -0.19
N PHE A 156 1.17 5.21 -0.84
CA PHE A 156 -0.24 4.88 -1.09
C PHE A 156 -0.83 4.01 0.02
N THR A 157 -0.07 3.02 0.49
CA THR A 157 -0.61 2.06 1.47
C THR A 157 -0.89 2.72 2.81
N ASP A 158 -0.05 3.65 3.23
CA ASP A 158 -0.19 4.35 4.51
C ASP A 158 -1.40 5.30 4.44
N ALA A 159 -1.59 6.00 3.31
CA ALA A 159 -2.79 6.77 3.02
C ALA A 159 -4.07 5.91 3.03
N PHE A 160 -4.02 4.74 2.39
CA PHE A 160 -5.15 3.79 2.36
C PHE A 160 -5.45 3.19 3.75
N GLU A 161 -4.44 3.01 4.60
CA GLU A 161 -4.65 2.58 5.99
C GLU A 161 -5.38 3.63 6.81
N VAL A 162 -5.01 4.91 6.68
CA VAL A 162 -5.74 6.01 7.32
C VAL A 162 -7.20 6.06 6.86
N LEU A 163 -7.44 5.94 5.55
CA LEU A 163 -8.80 5.92 5.00
C LEU A 163 -9.58 4.70 5.51
N ALA A 164 -8.98 3.51 5.49
CA ALA A 164 -9.62 2.29 5.97
C ALA A 164 -10.00 2.36 7.45
N GLU A 165 -9.12 2.90 8.29
CA GLU A 165 -9.35 3.09 9.72
C GLU A 165 -10.46 4.12 9.97
N ASN A 166 -10.46 5.25 9.24
CA ASN A 166 -11.55 6.21 9.32
C ASN A 166 -12.90 5.59 8.95
N TYR A 167 -12.96 4.79 7.87
CA TYR A 167 -14.20 4.09 7.52
C TYR A 167 -14.61 3.03 8.56
N GLU A 168 -13.66 2.43 9.28
CA GLU A 168 -13.94 1.52 10.39
C GLU A 168 -14.58 2.26 11.57
N PHE A 169 -14.04 3.43 11.95
CA PHE A 169 -14.65 4.28 13.00
C PHE A 169 -16.05 4.79 12.66
N ASN A 170 -16.35 4.93 11.37
CA ASN A 170 -17.67 5.35 10.89
C ASN A 170 -18.59 4.15 10.55
N GLU A 171 -18.19 2.92 10.89
CA GLU A 171 -18.95 1.68 10.66
C GLU A 171 -19.32 1.46 9.16
N ILE A 172 -18.50 1.97 8.24
CA ILE A 172 -18.66 1.81 6.79
C ILE A 172 -17.77 0.66 6.30
N GLU A 173 -18.17 -0.58 6.63
CA GLU A 173 -17.38 -1.79 6.40
C GLU A 173 -16.95 -1.98 4.93
N GLY A 174 -17.84 -1.71 3.98
CA GLY A 174 -17.58 -1.91 2.55
C GLY A 174 -16.40 -1.08 2.03
N ARG A 175 -16.33 0.20 2.41
CA ARG A 175 -15.23 1.09 2.01
C ARG A 175 -13.94 0.77 2.75
N CYS A 176 -14.03 0.50 4.06
CA CYS A 176 -12.91 0.02 4.86
C CYS A 176 -12.24 -1.19 4.18
N LEU A 177 -13.04 -2.17 3.76
CA LEU A 177 -12.57 -3.38 3.10
C LEU A 177 -11.96 -3.13 1.72
N ALA A 178 -12.52 -2.20 0.95
CA ALA A 178 -11.99 -1.83 -0.36
C ALA A 178 -10.58 -1.25 -0.23
N PHE A 179 -10.35 -0.29 0.68
CA PHE A 179 -9.02 0.28 0.93
C PHE A 179 -8.04 -0.76 1.49
N ARG A 180 -8.47 -1.65 2.40
CA ARG A 180 -7.62 -2.76 2.89
C ARG A 180 -7.19 -3.71 1.78
N ARG A 181 -8.08 -4.04 0.83
CA ARG A 181 -7.75 -4.86 -0.35
C ARG A 181 -6.78 -4.14 -1.28
N ALA A 182 -7.04 -2.86 -1.59
CA ALA A 182 -6.17 -2.03 -2.42
C ALA A 182 -4.75 -1.95 -1.83
N ALA A 183 -4.63 -1.63 -0.54
CA ALA A 183 -3.35 -1.60 0.15
C ALA A 183 -2.64 -2.98 0.12
N SER A 184 -3.39 -4.07 0.31
CA SER A 184 -2.84 -5.42 0.25
C SER A 184 -2.29 -5.80 -1.14
N VAL A 185 -2.91 -5.33 -2.22
CA VAL A 185 -2.40 -5.52 -3.59
C VAL A 185 -1.12 -4.71 -3.79
N LEU A 186 -1.11 -3.42 -3.43
CA LEU A 186 0.06 -2.55 -3.60
C LEU A 186 1.28 -3.01 -2.78
N LYS A 187 1.06 -3.53 -1.56
CA LYS A 187 2.11 -4.13 -0.73
C LYS A 187 2.78 -5.35 -1.37
N SER A 188 2.10 -6.04 -2.27
CA SER A 188 2.65 -7.23 -2.94
C SER A 188 3.48 -6.93 -4.19
N LEU A 189 3.49 -5.67 -4.66
CA LEU A 189 4.20 -5.31 -5.87
C LEU A 189 5.71 -5.22 -5.61
N PRO A 190 6.55 -5.87 -6.43
CA PRO A 190 8.00 -5.79 -6.31
C PRO A 190 8.57 -4.47 -6.87
N TRP A 191 7.71 -3.54 -7.27
CA TRP A 191 8.07 -2.25 -7.86
C TRP A 191 7.19 -1.13 -7.29
N ALA A 192 7.70 0.10 -7.37
CA ALA A 192 7.00 1.30 -6.94
C ALA A 192 6.12 1.85 -8.07
N VAL A 193 4.85 2.11 -7.79
CA VAL A 193 3.91 2.70 -8.74
C VAL A 193 4.29 4.17 -9.02
N ARG A 194 4.52 4.49 -10.29
CA ARG A 194 4.89 5.85 -10.76
C ARG A 194 3.78 6.58 -11.52
N SER A 195 2.79 5.84 -12.01
CA SER A 195 1.65 6.40 -12.72
C SER A 195 0.40 5.55 -12.45
N VAL A 196 -0.78 6.17 -12.52
CA VAL A 196 -2.05 5.44 -12.38
C VAL A 196 -2.25 4.45 -13.54
N GLY A 197 -1.76 4.77 -14.74
CA GLY A 197 -1.82 3.88 -15.89
C GLY A 197 -1.15 2.53 -15.65
N ALA A 198 -0.03 2.51 -14.91
CA ALA A 198 0.66 1.26 -14.54
C ALA A 198 -0.18 0.32 -13.65
N THR A 199 -1.34 0.77 -13.16
CA THR A 199 -2.23 0.02 -12.26
C THR A 199 -3.49 -0.51 -12.94
N GLN A 200 -3.62 -0.33 -14.26
CA GLN A 200 -4.84 -0.66 -15.01
C GLN A 200 -5.29 -2.11 -14.81
N ASP A 201 -4.35 -3.06 -14.82
CA ASP A 201 -4.64 -4.50 -14.69
C ASP A 201 -4.64 -5.01 -13.24
N LEU A 202 -4.38 -4.14 -12.27
CA LEU A 202 -4.35 -4.54 -10.87
C LEU A 202 -5.77 -4.68 -10.32
N PRO A 203 -6.08 -5.80 -9.64
CA PRO A 203 -7.38 -5.98 -9.02
C PRO A 203 -7.53 -5.06 -7.80
N CYS A 204 -8.77 -4.91 -7.35
CA CYS A 204 -9.11 -4.20 -6.11
C CYS A 204 -8.78 -2.69 -6.09
N LEU A 205 -8.39 -2.10 -7.22
CA LEU A 205 -8.24 -0.66 -7.38
C LEU A 205 -9.47 -0.09 -8.10
N GLY A 206 -10.41 0.44 -7.32
CA GLY A 206 -11.58 1.16 -7.81
C GLY A 206 -11.29 2.64 -8.08
N GLU A 207 -12.32 3.35 -8.54
CA GLU A 207 -12.23 4.77 -8.92
C GLU A 207 -11.69 5.64 -7.77
N HIS A 208 -12.23 5.49 -6.56
CA HIS A 208 -11.80 6.29 -5.40
C HIS A 208 -10.33 6.02 -5.03
N THR A 209 -9.90 4.75 -4.99
CA THR A 209 -8.48 4.44 -4.73
C THR A 209 -7.56 5.01 -5.81
N LYS A 210 -7.97 4.99 -7.09
CA LYS A 210 -7.19 5.56 -8.19
C LYS A 210 -7.14 7.08 -8.12
N ALA A 211 -8.23 7.74 -7.71
CA ALA A 211 -8.26 9.18 -7.50
C ALA A 211 -7.27 9.60 -6.39
N VAL A 212 -7.27 8.89 -5.25
CA VAL A 212 -6.30 9.13 -4.16
C VAL A 212 -4.86 8.90 -4.63
N MET A 213 -4.60 7.83 -5.40
CA MET A 213 -3.27 7.60 -5.96
C MET A 213 -2.83 8.70 -6.93
N LYS A 214 -3.73 9.18 -7.79
CA LYS A 214 -3.46 10.29 -8.71
C LYS A 214 -3.07 11.55 -7.95
N GLU A 215 -3.81 11.87 -6.89
CA GLU A 215 -3.55 13.01 -6.02
C GLU A 215 -2.18 12.91 -5.34
N ILE A 216 -1.85 11.75 -4.76
CA ILE A 216 -0.54 11.50 -4.13
C ILE A 216 0.60 11.59 -5.15
N LEU A 217 0.42 11.07 -6.36
CA LEU A 217 1.43 11.18 -7.41
C LEU A 217 1.65 12.62 -7.87
N GLN A 218 0.57 13.42 -7.93
CA GLN A 218 0.62 14.79 -8.41
C GLN A 218 1.16 15.78 -7.36
N TYR A 219 0.74 15.62 -6.10
CA TYR A 219 1.01 16.59 -5.05
C TYR A 219 1.89 16.05 -3.91
N GLY A 220 2.27 14.77 -3.95
CA GLY A 220 3.03 14.11 -2.87
C GLY A 220 2.21 13.73 -1.64
N ARG A 221 0.90 14.03 -1.64
CA ARG A 221 -0.01 13.88 -0.49
C ARG A 221 -1.44 13.66 -0.95
N SER A 222 -2.31 13.24 -0.02
CA SER A 222 -3.76 13.24 -0.24
C SER A 222 -4.46 14.22 0.69
N PHE A 223 -5.28 15.10 0.13
CA PHE A 223 -6.00 16.12 0.89
C PHE A 223 -7.11 15.52 1.76
N GLU A 224 -7.77 14.45 1.28
CA GLU A 224 -8.74 13.69 2.09
C GLU A 224 -8.06 13.09 3.33
N VAL A 225 -6.86 12.52 3.16
CA VAL A 225 -6.07 11.93 4.25
C VAL A 225 -5.62 13.01 5.24
N GLU A 226 -5.09 14.14 4.77
CA GLU A 226 -4.69 15.25 5.65
C GLU A 226 -5.86 15.80 6.46
N LYS A 227 -7.05 15.93 5.83
CA LYS A 227 -8.27 16.35 6.51
C LYS A 227 -8.65 15.37 7.62
N ILE A 228 -8.60 14.06 7.36
CA ILE A 228 -8.89 13.02 8.37
C ILE A 228 -7.86 13.07 9.51
N LEU A 229 -6.58 13.21 9.19
CA LEU A 229 -5.53 13.29 10.21
C LEU A 229 -5.63 14.53 11.08
N SER A 230 -6.24 15.61 10.57
CA SER A 230 -6.48 16.86 11.29
C SER A 230 -7.85 16.93 11.99
N ASP A 231 -8.69 15.91 11.82
CA ASP A 231 -10.03 15.85 12.39
C ASP A 231 -9.97 15.48 13.89
N GLU A 232 -10.50 16.35 14.75
CA GLU A 232 -10.47 16.19 16.22
C GLU A 232 -11.12 14.87 16.65
N ARG A 233 -12.24 14.49 16.00
CA ARG A 233 -12.93 13.24 16.28
C ARG A 233 -12.02 12.05 15.97
N CYS A 234 -11.42 12.00 14.78
CA CYS A 234 -10.51 10.93 14.39
C CYS A 234 -9.32 10.82 15.36
N GLN A 235 -8.68 11.94 15.70
CA GLN A 235 -7.56 11.98 16.64
C GLN A 235 -7.96 11.47 18.03
N THR A 236 -9.11 11.91 18.55
CA THR A 236 -9.60 11.49 19.86
C THR A 236 -9.97 10.01 19.89
N LEU A 237 -10.64 9.51 18.85
CA LEU A 237 -10.97 8.09 18.76
C LEU A 237 -9.70 7.23 18.71
N LYS A 238 -8.70 7.62 17.91
CA LYS A 238 -7.39 6.95 17.87
C LYS A 238 -6.68 6.96 19.23
N LEU A 239 -6.70 8.10 19.92
CA LEU A 239 -6.13 8.22 21.26
C LEU A 239 -6.79 7.24 22.21
N PHE A 240 -8.12 7.21 22.27
CA PHE A 240 -8.85 6.32 23.17
C PHE A 240 -8.68 4.85 22.80
N THR A 241 -8.77 4.47 21.52
CA THR A 241 -8.60 3.07 21.10
C THR A 241 -7.16 2.58 21.19
N SER A 242 -6.19 3.46 21.42
CA SER A 242 -4.81 3.06 21.73
C SER A 242 -4.66 2.43 23.12
N VAL A 243 -5.64 2.62 24.01
CA VAL A 243 -5.63 2.02 25.36
C VAL A 243 -6.16 0.59 25.30
N PHE A 244 -5.38 -0.35 25.84
CA PHE A 244 -5.81 -1.75 25.97
C PHE A 244 -7.13 -1.85 26.75
N GLY A 245 -8.12 -2.55 26.17
CA GLY A 245 -9.48 -2.66 26.72
C GLY A 245 -10.47 -1.58 26.27
N VAL A 246 -10.04 -0.62 25.43
CA VAL A 246 -10.92 0.41 24.85
C VAL A 246 -11.15 0.14 23.36
N GLY A 247 -12.34 -0.34 23.02
CA GLY A 247 -12.76 -0.52 21.63
C GLY A 247 -13.47 0.71 21.04
N PRO A 248 -13.77 0.72 19.72
CA PRO A 248 -14.41 1.85 19.04
C PRO A 248 -15.71 2.33 19.69
N LYS A 249 -16.54 1.41 20.19
CA LYS A 249 -17.80 1.76 20.88
C LYS A 249 -17.58 2.54 22.17
N THR A 250 -16.57 2.16 22.96
CA THR A 250 -16.22 2.85 24.21
C THR A 250 -15.61 4.21 23.90
N ALA A 251 -14.69 4.28 22.93
CA ALA A 251 -14.09 5.52 22.47
C ALA A 251 -15.15 6.51 21.95
N GLU A 252 -16.10 6.04 21.15
CA GLU A 252 -17.22 6.84 20.65
C GLU A 252 -18.11 7.36 21.79
N LYS A 253 -18.41 6.52 22.78
CA LYS A 253 -19.18 6.92 23.97
C LYS A 253 -18.47 8.03 24.75
N TRP A 254 -17.15 7.91 24.96
CA TRP A 254 -16.35 8.95 25.64
C TRP A 254 -16.28 10.23 24.82
N TYR A 255 -16.07 10.13 23.50
CA TYR A 255 -16.06 11.29 22.61
C TYR A 255 -17.37 12.08 22.64
N ARG A 256 -18.53 11.38 22.56
CA ARG A 256 -19.86 11.99 22.63
C ARG A 256 -20.15 12.69 23.95
N ARG A 257 -19.47 12.29 25.03
CA ARG A 257 -19.51 12.96 26.34
C ARG A 257 -18.63 14.21 26.42
N GLY A 258 -17.93 14.59 25.35
CA GLY A 258 -17.03 15.74 25.31
C GLY A 258 -15.61 15.45 25.80
N LEU A 259 -15.25 14.19 26.05
CA LEU A 259 -13.90 13.82 26.50
C LEU A 259 -12.95 13.80 25.31
N ARG A 260 -11.73 14.33 25.50
CA ARG A 260 -10.68 14.45 24.47
C ARG A 260 -9.32 13.92 24.91
N SER A 261 -9.10 13.76 26.21
CA SER A 261 -7.82 13.31 26.77
C SER A 261 -7.97 12.15 27.76
N PHE A 262 -6.86 11.46 28.06
CA PHE A 262 -6.84 10.46 29.14
C PHE A 262 -7.14 11.09 30.50
N SER A 263 -6.68 12.31 30.73
CA SER A 263 -6.97 13.05 31.97
C SER A 263 -8.47 13.28 32.11
N ASP A 264 -9.17 13.61 31.01
CA ASP A 264 -10.62 13.81 31.05
C ASP A 264 -11.29 12.52 31.48
N VAL A 265 -10.94 11.39 30.86
CA VAL A 265 -11.53 10.08 31.20
C VAL A 265 -11.30 9.71 32.66
N LEU A 266 -10.07 9.90 33.16
CA LEU A 266 -9.70 9.55 34.54
C LEU A 266 -10.27 10.50 35.60
N ALA A 267 -10.60 11.74 35.22
CA ALA A 267 -11.20 12.73 36.12
C ALA A 267 -12.73 12.59 36.25
N GLN A 268 -13.39 11.82 35.38
CA GLN A 268 -14.85 11.65 35.42
C GLN A 268 -15.26 10.60 36.48
N PRO A 269 -15.94 10.99 37.57
CA PRO A 269 -16.25 10.08 38.68
C PRO A 269 -17.29 9.00 38.32
N ASP A 270 -18.12 9.23 37.30
CA ASP A 270 -19.14 8.29 36.85
C ASP A 270 -18.61 7.26 35.82
N ILE A 271 -17.38 7.44 35.32
CA ILE A 271 -16.73 6.49 34.42
C ILE A 271 -16.09 5.36 35.22
N HIS A 272 -16.72 4.20 35.16
CA HIS A 272 -16.20 2.98 35.78
C HIS A 272 -15.41 2.18 34.75
N LEU A 273 -14.08 2.27 34.83
CA LEU A 273 -13.18 1.49 33.99
C LEU A 273 -13.24 0.00 34.39
N ASN A 274 -13.39 -0.89 33.41
CA ASN A 274 -13.28 -2.33 33.67
C ASN A 274 -11.82 -2.73 33.93
N ARG A 275 -11.57 -3.94 34.44
CA ARG A 275 -10.22 -4.42 34.81
C ARG A 275 -9.21 -4.33 33.66
N MET A 276 -9.66 -4.60 32.43
CA MET A 276 -8.83 -4.53 31.23
C MET A 276 -8.42 -3.09 30.93
N GLN A 277 -9.36 -2.15 30.99
CA GLN A 277 -9.13 -0.71 30.80
C GLN A 277 -8.24 -0.13 31.90
N GLN A 278 -8.49 -0.48 33.18
CA GLN A 278 -7.64 -0.09 34.30
C GLN A 278 -6.18 -0.51 34.07
N SER A 279 -5.96 -1.76 33.66
CA SER A 279 -4.63 -2.28 33.35
C SER A 279 -4.04 -1.61 32.11
N GLY A 280 -4.87 -1.29 31.11
CA GLY A 280 -4.49 -0.57 29.91
C GLY A 280 -3.98 0.84 30.20
N PHE A 281 -4.64 1.59 31.07
CA PHE A 281 -4.15 2.90 31.54
C PHE A 281 -2.90 2.76 32.41
N LEU A 282 -2.90 1.83 33.36
CA LEU A 282 -1.78 1.63 34.29
C LEU A 282 -0.46 1.31 33.57
N HIS A 283 -0.52 0.53 32.50
CA HIS A 283 0.65 0.10 31.74
C HIS A 283 0.80 0.79 30.38
N TYR A 284 0.00 1.83 30.09
CA TYR A 284 -0.09 2.46 28.78
C TYR A 284 1.28 2.85 28.22
N GLY A 285 2.13 3.48 29.03
CA GLY A 285 3.46 3.93 28.63
C GLY A 285 4.35 2.79 28.14
N ASP A 286 4.15 1.56 28.62
CA ASP A 286 4.89 0.38 28.18
C ASP A 286 4.21 -0.31 27.01
N ILE A 287 2.91 -0.60 27.10
CA ILE A 287 2.22 -1.45 26.11
C ILE A 287 1.86 -0.72 24.82
N SER A 288 1.89 0.62 24.79
CA SER A 288 1.75 1.41 23.57
C SER A 288 3.03 1.42 22.70
N ARG A 289 4.18 1.14 23.31
CA ARG A 289 5.48 1.10 22.61
C ARG A 289 5.69 -0.24 21.95
N ALA A 290 6.28 -0.23 20.75
CA ALA A 290 6.56 -1.44 20.01
C ALA A 290 7.42 -2.43 20.82
N VAL A 291 7.08 -3.70 20.66
CA VAL A 291 7.84 -4.85 21.14
C VAL A 291 8.82 -5.26 20.05
N SER A 292 10.09 -5.42 20.39
CA SER A 292 11.13 -5.90 19.49
C SER A 292 11.15 -7.42 19.40
N LYS A 293 11.76 -7.96 18.36
CA LYS A 293 11.98 -9.40 18.19
C LYS A 293 12.79 -10.02 19.34
N ALA A 294 13.71 -9.28 19.96
CA ALA A 294 14.46 -9.73 21.12
C ALA A 294 13.56 -9.88 22.35
N GLU A 295 12.71 -8.88 22.62
CA GLU A 295 11.71 -8.94 23.70
C GLU A 295 10.69 -10.06 23.47
N ALA A 296 10.22 -10.24 22.23
CA ALA A 296 9.32 -11.34 21.86
C ALA A 296 9.94 -12.71 22.17
N ARG A 297 11.22 -12.93 21.81
CA ARG A 297 11.95 -14.17 22.13
C ARG A 297 12.10 -14.37 23.64
N ALA A 298 12.44 -13.33 24.39
CA ALA A 298 12.58 -13.41 25.85
C ALA A 298 11.27 -13.77 26.55
N VAL A 299 10.15 -13.19 26.09
CA VAL A 299 8.80 -13.58 26.53
C VAL A 299 8.52 -15.04 26.21
N GLY A 300 8.91 -15.51 25.02
CA GLY A 300 8.80 -16.92 24.62
C GLY A 300 9.50 -17.84 25.60
N ASN A 301 10.76 -17.55 25.96
CA ASN A 301 11.52 -18.34 26.91
C ASN A 301 10.85 -18.42 28.29
N ILE A 302 10.27 -17.31 28.78
CA ILE A 302 9.53 -17.29 30.06
C ILE A 302 8.32 -18.25 30.01
N ILE A 303 7.58 -18.24 28.91
CA ILE A 303 6.38 -19.07 28.73
C ILE A 303 6.79 -20.53 28.53
N ASP A 304 7.89 -20.76 27.81
CA ASP A 304 8.47 -22.07 27.57
C ASP A 304 8.92 -22.74 28.87
N GLU A 305 9.66 -22.00 29.72
CA GLU A 305 10.03 -22.42 31.07
C GLU A 305 8.79 -22.77 31.90
N ALA A 306 7.76 -21.91 31.87
CA ALA A 306 6.54 -22.11 32.64
C ALA A 306 5.74 -23.34 32.17
N VAL A 307 5.66 -23.60 30.87
CA VAL A 307 4.87 -24.70 30.31
C VAL A 307 5.57 -26.06 30.47
N HIS A 308 6.90 -26.11 30.37
CA HIS A 308 7.65 -27.36 30.51
C HIS A 308 7.69 -27.88 31.97
N VAL A 309 7.47 -27.03 32.96
CA VAL A 309 7.22 -27.46 34.35
C VAL A 309 5.89 -28.21 34.47
N ILE A 310 4.92 -27.90 33.61
CA ILE A 310 3.57 -28.49 33.64
C ILE A 310 3.53 -29.78 32.81
N THR A 311 4.09 -29.75 31.60
CA THR A 311 4.17 -30.92 30.73
C THR A 311 5.46 -30.91 29.92
N PRO A 312 6.28 -31.98 29.97
CA PRO A 312 7.52 -32.06 29.19
C PRO A 312 7.26 -32.19 27.68
N ASN A 313 6.03 -32.52 27.29
CA ASN A 313 5.60 -32.69 25.89
C ASN A 313 4.95 -31.42 25.31
N ALA A 314 5.21 -30.26 25.93
CA ALA A 314 4.67 -28.99 25.48
C ALA A 314 5.21 -28.61 24.09
N ILE A 315 4.38 -27.93 23.31
CA ILE A 315 4.76 -27.30 22.05
C ILE A 315 4.38 -25.84 22.17
N LEU A 316 5.38 -24.96 22.18
CA LEU A 316 5.20 -23.50 22.12
C LEU A 316 5.67 -22.98 20.76
N ALA A 317 4.82 -22.21 20.09
CA ALA A 317 5.13 -21.65 18.78
C ALA A 317 4.79 -20.16 18.70
N LEU A 318 5.82 -19.34 18.41
CA LEU A 318 5.65 -17.92 18.09
C LEU A 318 4.85 -17.76 16.80
N THR A 319 3.81 -16.94 16.83
CA THR A 319 2.92 -16.67 15.69
C THR A 319 2.87 -15.18 15.34
N GLY A 320 1.75 -14.70 14.80
CA GLY A 320 1.52 -13.29 14.58
C GLY A 320 2.53 -12.59 13.65
N GLY A 321 2.76 -11.30 13.93
CA GLY A 321 3.66 -10.45 13.15
C GLY A 321 5.11 -10.93 13.13
N PHE A 322 5.62 -11.38 14.28
CA PHE A 322 7.01 -11.82 14.40
C PHE A 322 7.29 -13.08 13.59
N ARG A 323 6.36 -14.05 13.56
CA ARG A 323 6.50 -15.24 12.71
C ARG A 323 6.55 -14.89 11.21
N ARG A 324 5.91 -13.79 10.80
CA ARG A 324 5.97 -13.27 9.43
C ARG A 324 7.25 -12.45 9.13
N GLY A 325 8.15 -12.33 10.10
CA GLY A 325 9.43 -11.65 9.94
C GLY A 325 9.42 -10.17 10.29
N LYS A 326 8.41 -9.66 11.02
CA LYS A 326 8.48 -8.30 11.56
C LYS A 326 9.54 -8.23 12.67
N ASP A 327 10.35 -7.17 12.66
CA ASP A 327 11.28 -6.88 13.76
C ASP A 327 10.60 -6.23 14.97
N PHE A 328 9.44 -5.59 14.72
CA PHE A 328 8.64 -4.90 15.72
C PHE A 328 7.15 -5.24 15.62
N GLY A 329 6.49 -5.40 16.76
CA GLY A 329 5.05 -5.70 16.90
C GLY A 329 4.41 -4.89 18.03
N HIS A 330 3.08 -4.94 18.16
CA HIS A 330 2.35 -4.31 19.27
C HIS A 330 2.25 -5.25 20.49
N ASP A 331 2.18 -6.55 20.22
CA ASP A 331 2.01 -7.66 21.16
C ASP A 331 2.76 -8.89 20.64
N VAL A 332 2.82 -9.93 21.46
CA VAL A 332 3.45 -11.21 21.12
C VAL A 332 2.44 -12.34 21.17
N ASP A 333 2.21 -13.00 20.04
CA ASP A 333 1.23 -14.07 19.91
C ASP A 333 1.90 -15.45 19.97
N TYR A 334 1.42 -16.34 20.83
CA TYR A 334 1.86 -17.73 20.90
C TYR A 334 0.71 -18.72 20.81
N VAL A 335 0.95 -19.79 20.06
CA VAL A 335 0.15 -21.02 20.15
C VAL A 335 0.90 -21.97 21.08
N VAL A 336 0.21 -22.48 22.10
CA VAL A 336 0.76 -23.44 23.06
C VAL A 336 -0.12 -24.68 23.10
N THR A 337 0.44 -25.88 23.02
CA THR A 337 -0.33 -27.13 23.12
C THR A 337 0.53 -28.23 23.73
N THR A 338 0.01 -29.45 23.81
CA THR A 338 0.71 -30.66 24.26
C THR A 338 0.39 -31.78 23.27
N THR A 339 1.31 -32.74 23.09
CA THR A 339 1.12 -33.84 22.13
C THR A 339 -0.04 -34.78 22.50
N GLU A 340 -0.45 -34.77 23.78
CA GLU A 340 -1.52 -35.61 24.31
C GLU A 340 -2.86 -34.88 24.21
N LEU A 341 -3.79 -35.43 23.42
CA LEU A 341 -5.14 -34.85 23.22
C LEU A 341 -5.91 -34.75 24.54
N GLY A 342 -6.59 -33.61 24.73
CA GLY A 342 -7.40 -33.28 25.91
C GLY A 342 -6.59 -32.67 27.05
N LYS A 343 -5.26 -32.84 27.09
CA LYS A 343 -4.43 -32.24 28.15
C LYS A 343 -4.23 -30.73 27.96
N GLU A 344 -4.54 -30.19 26.79
CA GLU A 344 -4.49 -28.75 26.52
C GLU A 344 -5.54 -27.92 27.27
N GLU A 345 -6.63 -28.55 27.74
CA GLU A 345 -7.81 -27.86 28.32
C GLU A 345 -7.45 -27.01 29.56
N ASN A 346 -6.56 -27.52 30.41
CA ASN A 346 -6.13 -26.84 31.64
C ASN A 346 -4.75 -26.18 31.52
N LEU A 347 -4.14 -26.21 30.34
CA LEU A 347 -2.77 -25.79 30.13
C LEU A 347 -2.60 -24.28 30.37
N LEU A 348 -3.50 -23.45 29.83
CA LEU A 348 -3.44 -22.00 30.01
C LEU A 348 -3.63 -21.59 31.48
N ILE A 349 -4.55 -22.22 32.20
CA ILE A 349 -4.78 -21.95 33.63
C ILE A 349 -3.51 -22.24 34.42
N SER A 350 -2.88 -23.39 34.16
CA SER A 350 -1.63 -23.80 34.80
C SER A 350 -0.47 -22.84 34.50
N ILE A 351 -0.35 -22.37 33.25
CA ILE A 351 0.65 -21.36 32.86
C ILE A 351 0.40 -20.05 33.61
N ILE A 352 -0.85 -19.56 33.67
CA ILE A 352 -1.22 -18.33 34.38
C ILE A 352 -0.84 -18.43 35.85
N GLU A 353 -1.13 -19.55 36.51
CA GLU A 353 -0.76 -19.78 37.90
C GLU A 353 0.75 -19.80 38.11
N SER A 354 1.50 -20.43 37.22
CA SER A 354 2.97 -20.46 37.26
C SER A 354 3.55 -19.05 37.12
N LEU A 355 3.11 -18.27 36.12
CA LEU A 355 3.54 -16.89 35.91
C LEU A 355 3.17 -15.98 37.09
N LYS A 356 2.00 -16.20 37.70
CA LYS A 356 1.57 -15.48 38.91
C LYS A 356 2.47 -15.80 40.11
N LYS A 357 2.80 -17.07 40.36
CA LYS A 357 3.70 -17.49 41.45
C LYS A 357 5.10 -16.90 41.29
N GLN A 358 5.56 -16.69 40.06
CA GLN A 358 6.83 -16.05 39.75
C GLN A 358 6.81 -14.51 39.82
N GLY A 359 5.64 -13.89 40.06
CA GLY A 359 5.50 -12.43 40.07
C GLY A 359 5.65 -11.77 38.69
N LEU A 360 5.51 -12.55 37.61
CA LEU A 360 5.66 -12.06 36.22
C LEU A 360 4.33 -11.62 35.60
N LEU A 361 3.19 -12.01 36.19
CA LEU A 361 1.87 -11.70 35.67
C LEU A 361 1.32 -10.37 36.20
N LEU A 362 1.11 -9.40 35.31
CA LEU A 362 0.51 -8.10 35.65
C LEU A 362 -1.01 -8.07 35.38
N PHE A 363 -1.45 -8.72 34.31
CA PHE A 363 -2.86 -8.85 33.95
C PHE A 363 -3.12 -10.19 33.25
N SER A 364 -4.32 -10.73 33.46
CA SER A 364 -4.82 -11.90 32.73
C SER A 364 -6.33 -11.80 32.50
N ASP A 365 -6.76 -12.07 31.27
CA ASP A 365 -8.15 -12.36 30.88
C ASP A 365 -8.19 -13.74 30.22
N TYR A 366 -8.70 -14.73 30.94
CA TYR A 366 -8.82 -16.11 30.44
C TYR A 366 -10.21 -16.33 29.86
N GLN A 367 -10.25 -16.91 28.66
CA GLN A 367 -11.47 -17.30 27.98
C GLN A 367 -11.43 -18.80 27.72
N ALA A 368 -12.37 -19.53 28.32
CA ALA A 368 -12.49 -20.96 28.15
C ALA A 368 -12.81 -21.34 26.69
N SER A 369 -12.41 -22.55 26.31
CA SER A 369 -12.74 -23.10 25.00
C SER A 369 -14.25 -23.21 24.83
N THR A 370 -14.76 -22.74 23.69
CA THR A 370 -16.12 -23.00 23.20
C THR A 370 -16.10 -23.88 21.94
N PHE A 371 -14.97 -24.54 21.69
CA PHE A 371 -14.77 -25.37 20.51
C PHE A 371 -15.68 -26.59 20.56
N ASP A 372 -16.29 -26.90 19.42
CA ASP A 372 -17.27 -27.97 19.28
C ASP A 372 -16.96 -28.75 18.01
N LEU A 373 -16.56 -30.00 18.20
CA LEU A 373 -16.17 -30.91 17.12
C LEU A 373 -17.31 -31.20 16.13
N SER A 374 -18.57 -31.02 16.54
CA SER A 374 -19.73 -31.25 15.68
C SER A 374 -20.00 -30.10 14.71
N LYS A 375 -19.41 -28.92 14.95
CA LYS A 375 -19.67 -27.73 14.14
C LYS A 375 -18.80 -27.69 12.89
N LEU A 376 -19.43 -27.31 11.78
CA LEU A 376 -18.73 -26.98 10.55
C LEU A 376 -17.90 -25.69 10.72
N PRO A 377 -16.82 -25.52 9.93
CA PRO A 377 -16.03 -24.29 9.97
C PRO A 377 -16.88 -23.05 9.66
N SER A 378 -16.53 -21.92 10.28
CA SER A 378 -17.32 -20.70 10.17
C SER A 378 -17.48 -20.20 8.74
N HIS A 379 -18.68 -19.73 8.40
CA HIS A 379 -18.92 -19.02 7.15
C HIS A 379 -18.38 -17.57 7.18
N ARG A 380 -18.01 -17.02 8.34
CA ARG A 380 -17.50 -15.65 8.42
C ARG A 380 -16.01 -15.62 8.10
N PHE A 381 -15.62 -14.71 7.19
CA PHE A 381 -14.21 -14.55 6.82
C PHE A 381 -13.34 -13.95 7.91
N GLU A 382 -13.95 -13.34 8.92
CA GLU A 382 -13.28 -12.65 10.03
C GLU A 382 -13.49 -13.37 11.37
N ALA A 383 -13.96 -14.63 11.35
CA ALA A 383 -14.18 -15.39 12.57
C ALA A 383 -12.87 -15.60 13.35
N MET A 384 -12.93 -15.38 14.67
CA MET A 384 -11.92 -15.83 15.61
C MET A 384 -12.14 -17.30 15.96
N ASP A 385 -11.11 -17.93 16.53
CA ASP A 385 -11.21 -19.30 17.00
C ASP A 385 -12.03 -19.41 18.30
N HIS A 386 -12.41 -20.63 18.58
CA HIS A 386 -13.17 -21.08 19.73
C HIS A 386 -12.31 -21.86 20.73
N PHE A 387 -10.99 -21.87 20.58
CA PHE A 387 -10.10 -22.53 21.54
C PHE A 387 -9.97 -21.70 22.81
N ALA A 388 -9.46 -22.34 23.86
CA ALA A 388 -9.07 -21.62 25.07
C ALA A 388 -8.01 -20.57 24.72
N LYS A 389 -8.18 -19.35 25.21
CA LYS A 389 -7.29 -18.23 24.93
C LYS A 389 -7.10 -17.37 26.16
N CYS A 390 -5.96 -16.70 26.25
CA CYS A 390 -5.69 -15.78 27.34
C CYS A 390 -4.95 -14.54 26.85
N PHE A 391 -5.47 -13.37 27.24
CA PHE A 391 -4.84 -12.08 27.01
C PHE A 391 -4.08 -11.66 28.27
N LEU A 392 -2.77 -11.50 28.14
CA LEU A 392 -1.86 -11.26 29.26
C LEU A 392 -1.17 -9.91 29.14
N ILE A 393 -0.79 -9.37 30.29
CA ILE A 393 0.30 -8.40 30.38
C ILE A 393 1.36 -9.01 31.29
N LEU A 394 2.56 -9.18 30.76
CA LEU A 394 3.70 -9.75 31.49
C LEU A 394 4.72 -8.66 31.85
N ARG A 395 5.34 -8.83 33.01
CA ARG A 395 6.51 -8.07 33.43
C ARG A 395 7.75 -8.69 32.80
N LEU A 396 8.38 -7.96 31.88
CA LEU A 396 9.62 -8.39 31.22
C LEU A 396 10.82 -7.64 31.81
N GLU A 397 11.68 -8.39 32.51
CA GLU A 397 12.95 -7.89 33.05
C GLU A 397 13.99 -7.71 31.94
N GLY A 398 14.68 -6.58 31.93
CA GLY A 398 15.65 -6.27 30.88
C GLY A 398 16.89 -7.15 30.89
N SER A 399 17.20 -7.78 32.02
CA SER A 399 18.25 -8.80 32.13
C SER A 399 17.97 -10.06 31.31
N ARG A 400 16.69 -10.33 30.97
CA ARG A 400 16.28 -11.48 30.14
C ARG A 400 16.30 -11.16 28.64
N VAL A 401 16.61 -9.93 28.24
CA VAL A 401 16.51 -9.47 26.84
C VAL A 401 17.89 -9.20 26.26
N GLU A 402 18.23 -9.94 25.20
CA GLU A 402 19.42 -9.70 24.40
C GLU A 402 19.39 -8.27 23.80
N GLY A 403 20.42 -7.48 24.09
CA GLY A 403 20.49 -6.08 23.66
C GLY A 403 19.64 -5.10 24.49
N GLY A 404 18.98 -5.58 25.55
CA GLY A 404 18.19 -4.77 26.46
C GLY A 404 16.77 -4.46 25.99
N LEU A 405 16.01 -3.77 26.85
CA LEU A 405 14.63 -3.39 26.57
C LEU A 405 14.57 -2.18 25.63
N GLN A 406 13.50 -2.11 24.83
CA GLN A 406 13.06 -0.84 24.29
C GLN A 406 12.56 0.01 25.46
N ARG A 407 13.32 1.01 25.87
CA ARG A 407 13.03 1.89 27.03
C ARG A 407 12.54 3.26 26.59
N ALA A 408 11.68 3.85 27.40
CA ALA A 408 11.35 5.25 27.27
C ALA A 408 12.50 6.07 27.88
N GLN A 409 12.73 7.27 27.36
CA GLN A 409 13.73 8.16 27.90
C GLN A 409 13.40 8.47 29.37
N GLY A 410 14.34 8.21 30.29
CA GLY A 410 14.14 8.41 31.73
C GLY A 410 13.51 7.23 32.49
N ASP A 411 13.18 6.11 31.85
CA ASP A 411 12.66 4.92 32.54
C ASP A 411 13.78 4.08 33.19
N GLY A 412 13.87 4.17 34.52
CA GLY A 412 14.87 3.48 35.35
C GLY A 412 14.42 2.15 35.96
N ARG A 413 13.21 1.66 35.68
CA ARG A 413 12.62 0.51 36.38
C ARG A 413 13.36 -0.82 36.16
N GLY A 414 14.14 -0.95 35.08
CA GLY A 414 14.81 -2.20 34.71
C GLY A 414 13.91 -3.25 34.03
N TRP A 415 12.59 -3.05 34.05
CA TRP A 415 11.57 -3.90 33.43
C TRP A 415 10.56 -3.07 32.64
N ARG A 416 9.77 -3.71 31.78
CA ARG A 416 8.59 -3.11 31.14
C ARG A 416 7.42 -4.10 31.04
N ALA A 417 6.21 -3.59 30.93
CA ALA A 417 5.04 -4.41 30.61
C ALA A 417 4.98 -4.78 29.11
N VAL A 418 4.62 -6.02 28.79
CA VAL A 418 4.47 -6.52 27.41
C VAL A 418 3.14 -7.27 27.27
N ARG A 419 2.36 -6.95 26.22
CA ARG A 419 1.14 -7.70 25.89
C ARG A 419 1.49 -9.03 25.24
N VAL A 420 0.82 -10.09 25.70
CA VAL A 420 1.00 -11.45 25.18
C VAL A 420 -0.35 -12.11 25.02
N ASP A 421 -0.59 -12.70 23.86
CA ASP A 421 -1.80 -13.43 23.56
C ASP A 421 -1.44 -14.93 23.42
N LEU A 422 -2.09 -15.77 24.22
CA LEU A 422 -1.93 -17.22 24.20
C LEU A 422 -3.18 -17.89 23.67
N VAL A 423 -3.03 -18.91 22.81
CA VAL A 423 -4.10 -19.82 22.42
C VAL A 423 -3.69 -21.27 22.60
N SER A 424 -4.62 -22.10 23.08
CA SER A 424 -4.38 -23.51 23.37
C SER A 424 -5.32 -24.42 22.59
N PRO A 425 -4.96 -24.79 21.34
CA PRO A 425 -5.73 -25.74 20.54
C PRO A 425 -5.38 -27.19 20.91
N PRO A 426 -6.30 -28.14 20.66
CA PRO A 426 -5.96 -29.57 20.63
C PRO A 426 -4.87 -29.86 19.59
N ALA A 427 -4.03 -30.87 19.87
CA ALA A 427 -2.88 -31.22 19.04
C ALA A 427 -3.24 -31.49 17.56
N ASP A 428 -4.39 -32.11 17.29
CA ASP A 428 -4.89 -32.41 15.94
C ASP A 428 -5.38 -31.16 15.18
N ARG A 429 -5.61 -30.04 15.88
CA ARG A 429 -6.01 -28.74 15.30
C ARG A 429 -4.88 -27.75 15.16
N PHE A 430 -3.72 -28.04 15.77
CA PHE A 430 -2.55 -27.16 15.83
C PHE A 430 -2.19 -26.54 14.47
N ALA A 431 -2.21 -27.32 13.37
CA ALA A 431 -1.84 -26.83 12.06
C ALA A 431 -2.78 -25.73 11.52
N PHE A 432 -4.10 -25.85 11.75
CA PHE A 432 -5.09 -24.83 11.37
C PHE A 432 -4.99 -23.59 12.26
N THR A 433 -4.75 -23.80 13.56
CA THR A 433 -4.55 -22.69 14.50
C THR A 433 -3.29 -21.90 14.14
N MET A 434 -2.19 -22.58 13.84
CA MET A 434 -0.96 -21.96 13.38
C MET A 434 -1.18 -21.15 12.10
N LEU A 435 -1.93 -21.67 11.13
CA LEU A 435 -2.26 -20.95 9.90
C LEU A 435 -3.04 -19.66 10.21
N GLY A 436 -4.04 -19.74 11.08
CA GLY A 436 -4.85 -18.59 11.44
C GLY A 436 -4.06 -17.53 12.22
N TRP A 437 -3.48 -17.94 13.34
CA TRP A 437 -2.71 -17.05 14.23
C TRP A 437 -1.40 -16.52 13.61
N THR A 438 -0.88 -17.16 12.54
CA THR A 438 0.21 -16.56 11.75
C THR A 438 -0.23 -15.31 11.01
N GLY A 439 -1.50 -15.19 10.58
CA GLY A 439 -1.99 -14.05 9.82
C GLY A 439 -1.31 -13.85 8.45
N SER A 440 -1.34 -12.65 7.87
CA SER A 440 -2.00 -11.43 8.33
C SER A 440 -3.54 -11.50 8.21
N ARG A 441 -4.27 -10.58 8.87
CA ARG A 441 -5.74 -10.48 8.79
C ARG A 441 -6.26 -10.52 7.35
N MET A 442 -5.62 -9.80 6.43
CA MET A 442 -6.02 -9.79 5.01
C MET A 442 -5.70 -11.09 4.29
N PHE A 443 -4.59 -11.74 4.63
CA PHE A 443 -4.22 -13.04 4.07
C PHE A 443 -5.20 -14.13 4.49
N GLU A 444 -5.52 -14.24 5.78
CA GLU A 444 -6.50 -15.20 6.29
C GLU A 444 -7.88 -14.97 5.68
N ARG A 445 -8.34 -13.72 5.66
CA ARG A 445 -9.65 -13.36 5.11
C ARG A 445 -9.77 -13.79 3.66
N ASP A 446 -8.76 -13.51 2.83
CA ASP A 446 -8.75 -13.93 1.42
C ASP A 446 -8.52 -15.44 1.25
N LEU A 447 -7.80 -16.11 2.16
CA LEU A 447 -7.63 -17.55 2.14
C LEU A 447 -8.98 -18.26 2.38
N ARG A 448 -9.74 -17.82 3.39
CA ARG A 448 -11.09 -18.34 3.67
C ARG A 448 -12.06 -17.99 2.55
N ARG A 449 -11.94 -16.78 1.96
CA ARG A 449 -12.71 -16.36 0.79
C ARG A 449 -12.43 -17.24 -0.43
N PHE A 450 -11.16 -17.48 -0.74
CA PHE A 450 -10.73 -18.33 -1.85
C PHE A 450 -11.19 -19.77 -1.65
N ALA A 451 -10.97 -20.35 -0.47
CA ALA A 451 -11.45 -21.69 -0.14
C ALA A 451 -12.96 -21.81 -0.39
N ARG A 452 -13.76 -20.82 0.03
CA ARG A 452 -15.21 -20.85 -0.14
C ARG A 452 -15.67 -20.66 -1.57
N LEU A 453 -15.16 -19.63 -2.24
CA LEU A 453 -15.68 -19.20 -3.54
C LEU A 453 -15.08 -20.00 -4.71
N GLU A 454 -13.80 -20.35 -4.63
CA GLU A 454 -13.07 -20.99 -5.73
C GLU A 454 -12.92 -22.51 -5.52
N ARG A 455 -12.91 -22.98 -4.25
CA ARG A 455 -12.70 -24.40 -3.93
C ARG A 455 -13.92 -25.12 -3.37
N ARG A 456 -15.04 -24.43 -3.14
CA ARG A 456 -16.22 -24.99 -2.45
C ARG A 456 -15.89 -25.63 -1.10
N MET A 457 -14.92 -25.07 -0.38
CA MET A 457 -14.48 -25.52 0.96
C MET A 457 -14.83 -24.49 2.04
N LEU A 458 -14.96 -24.92 3.29
CA LEU A 458 -15.03 -24.03 4.45
C LEU A 458 -13.74 -24.16 5.25
N LEU A 459 -13.08 -23.03 5.49
CA LEU A 459 -11.84 -22.96 6.26
C LEU A 459 -12.02 -21.97 7.40
N ASP A 460 -11.58 -22.35 8.59
CA ASP A 460 -11.34 -21.45 9.71
C ASP A 460 -10.11 -21.90 10.53
N ASN A 461 -9.96 -21.38 11.74
CA ASN A 461 -8.80 -21.65 12.61
C ASN A 461 -8.80 -23.06 13.23
N HIS A 462 -9.86 -23.84 13.02
CA HIS A 462 -10.02 -25.17 13.62
C HIS A 462 -9.90 -26.27 12.58
N ALA A 463 -10.48 -26.08 11.39
CA ALA A 463 -10.56 -27.14 10.40
C ALA A 463 -10.77 -26.63 8.97
N LEU A 464 -10.61 -27.55 8.01
CA LEU A 464 -10.98 -27.42 6.62
C LEU A 464 -12.02 -28.49 6.26
N PHE A 465 -13.15 -28.07 5.71
CA PHE A 465 -14.25 -28.95 5.29
C PHE A 465 -14.49 -28.83 3.77
N ASP A 466 -14.45 -29.95 3.06
CA ASP A 466 -14.75 -30.04 1.64
C ASP A 466 -16.24 -30.32 1.44
N LYS A 467 -16.97 -29.35 0.87
CA LYS A 467 -18.42 -29.50 0.63
C LYS A 467 -18.75 -30.46 -0.50
N THR A 468 -17.81 -30.72 -1.40
CA THR A 468 -18.00 -31.63 -2.53
C THR A 468 -17.86 -33.07 -2.07
N LYS A 469 -16.87 -33.34 -1.21
CA LYS A 469 -16.63 -34.67 -0.63
C LYS A 469 -17.39 -34.92 0.68
N VAL A 470 -17.97 -33.88 1.27
CA VAL A 470 -18.68 -33.91 2.57
C VAL A 470 -17.78 -34.49 3.67
N LEU A 471 -16.57 -33.93 3.79
CA LEU A 471 -15.47 -34.53 4.55
C LEU A 471 -14.59 -33.44 5.18
N PHE A 472 -14.15 -33.66 6.42
CA PHE A 472 -13.08 -32.90 7.05
C PHE A 472 -11.70 -33.32 6.54
N ILE A 473 -10.91 -32.36 6.09
CA ILE A 473 -9.53 -32.60 5.67
C ILE A 473 -8.62 -32.53 6.90
N LEU A 474 -7.90 -33.61 7.19
CA LEU A 474 -6.92 -33.67 8.26
C LEU A 474 -5.73 -32.75 7.96
N GLY A 475 -5.36 -31.91 8.93
CA GLY A 475 -4.14 -31.11 8.86
C GLY A 475 -2.93 -31.96 9.28
N CYS A 476 -1.96 -32.17 8.38
CA CYS A 476 -0.68 -32.77 8.77
C CYS A 476 0.32 -31.69 9.20
N THR A 477 1.04 -31.89 10.30
CA THR A 477 2.03 -30.95 10.88
C THR A 477 3.42 -31.00 10.25
N LYS A 478 3.65 -31.70 9.12
CA LYS A 478 4.98 -31.79 8.45
C LYS A 478 5.54 -30.45 7.90
N ILE A 479 5.15 -29.28 8.44
CA ILE A 479 5.09 -27.99 7.73
C ILE A 479 5.83 -26.83 8.42
N PHE A 480 6.55 -27.02 9.51
CA PHE A 480 7.21 -25.88 10.18
C PHE A 480 8.71 -26.07 10.48
N THR A 481 9.47 -26.61 9.52
CA THR A 481 10.94 -26.50 9.55
C THR A 481 11.40 -25.36 8.63
N HIS A 482 12.38 -24.59 9.13
CA HIS A 482 12.82 -23.28 8.64
C HIS A 482 13.57 -23.29 7.28
N LYS A 483 13.27 -24.23 6.38
CA LYS A 483 13.89 -24.26 5.05
C LYS A 483 12.81 -24.49 4.00
N GLY A 484 12.60 -23.47 3.18
CA GLY A 484 11.49 -23.41 2.23
C GLY A 484 11.32 -24.68 1.42
N SER A 485 10.22 -25.39 1.65
CA SER A 485 9.48 -26.22 0.69
C SER A 485 8.20 -26.78 1.34
N HIS A 486 7.07 -26.47 0.70
CA HIS A 486 5.74 -27.09 0.76
C HIS A 486 4.92 -27.04 2.07
N TYR A 487 4.04 -26.03 2.10
CA TYR A 487 2.97 -25.83 3.07
C TYR A 487 1.77 -26.74 2.78
N THR A 488 1.59 -27.91 3.39
CA THR A 488 0.51 -28.85 2.98
C THR A 488 -0.92 -28.28 3.07
N ILE A 489 -1.34 -27.54 4.11
CA ILE A 489 -2.71 -26.95 4.16
C ILE A 489 -2.88 -25.84 3.11
N PHE A 490 -1.91 -24.95 3.00
CA PHE A 490 -1.91 -23.90 1.98
C PHE A 490 -1.83 -24.50 0.57
N THR A 491 -1.09 -25.61 0.40
CA THR A 491 -1.01 -26.39 -0.83
C THR A 491 -2.32 -27.14 -1.09
N LEU A 492 -3.02 -27.66 -0.08
CA LEU A 492 -4.34 -28.29 -0.24
C LEU A 492 -5.39 -27.27 -0.70
N VAL A 493 -5.34 -26.05 -0.17
CA VAL A 493 -6.26 -24.98 -0.59
C VAL A 493 -5.87 -24.43 -1.97
N LEU A 494 -4.58 -24.26 -2.27
CA LEU A 494 -4.13 -23.59 -3.50
C LEU A 494 -3.76 -24.51 -4.67
N ARG A 495 -3.28 -25.73 -4.43
CA ARG A 495 -3.01 -26.78 -5.43
C ARG A 495 -4.10 -27.86 -5.39
N VAL A 496 -5.17 -27.61 -6.15
CA VAL A 496 -5.98 -28.62 -6.85
C VAL A 496 -6.37 -28.04 -8.20
#